data_AF-A0A2U1S3A6-F1
#
_entry.id   AF-A0A2U1S3A6-F1
#
_cell.length_a   1.000
_cell.length_b   1.000
_cell.length_c   1.000
_cell.angle_alpha   90.00
_cell.angle_beta   90.00
_cell.angle_gamma   90.00
#
_symmetry.space_group_name_H-M   'P 1'
#
loop_
_entity.id
_entity.type
_entity.pdbx_description
1 polymer ?
#
loop_
_entity_poly.entity_id
_entity_poly.type
_entity_poly.pdbx_seq_one_letter_code
_entity_poly.pdbx_strand_id
1 'polypeptide(L)'
;MTPEQREELIRLLEAGEEISPEWARVLFPSEKREYELVYHGKEREEHVIADTLAVPLQPILTVGKNGDNGWYNMLIFGENLQVMTTPLEMRKKGALYNAG
;
A
#
# COMPACT_ATOMS: atom_id res chain seq x y z
N MET A 1 -33.42 -8.91 -1.56
CA MET A 1 -34.51 -7.96 -1.25
C MET A 1 -35.74 -8.39 -2.02
N THR A 2 -36.86 -8.61 -1.34
CA THR A 2 -38.15 -8.90 -2.00
C THR A 2 -38.76 -7.61 -2.58
N PRO A 3 -39.73 -7.69 -3.51
CA PRO A 3 -40.38 -6.50 -4.07
C PRO A 3 -41.06 -5.63 -3.01
N GLU A 4 -41.71 -6.26 -2.04
CA GLU A 4 -42.41 -5.58 -0.93
C GLU A 4 -41.43 -4.84 -0.01
N GLN A 5 -40.29 -5.45 0.28
CA GLN A 5 -39.20 -4.86 1.04
C GLN A 5 -38.61 -3.61 0.37
N ARG A 6 -38.61 -3.58 -0.97
CA ARG A 6 -38.12 -2.44 -1.74
C ARG A 6 -39.07 -1.26 -1.66
N GLU A 7 -40.38 -1.51 -1.80
CA GLU A 7 -41.39 -0.45 -1.71
C GLU A 7 -41.43 0.20 -0.32
N GLU A 8 -41.32 -0.60 0.73
CA GLU A 8 -41.29 -0.08 2.10
C GLU A 8 -40.05 0.77 2.37
N LEU A 9 -38.89 0.36 1.87
CA LEU A 9 -37.66 1.14 2.00
C LEU A 9 -37.76 2.48 1.26
N ILE A 10 -38.38 2.50 0.08
CA ILE A 10 -38.60 3.75 -0.67
C ILE A 10 -39.51 4.69 0.13
N ARG A 11 -40.58 4.16 0.74
CA ARG A 11 -41.47 4.97 1.58
C ARG A 11 -40.75 5.59 2.77
N LEU A 12 -39.92 4.82 3.48
CA LEU A 12 -39.14 5.31 4.62
C LEU A 12 -38.15 6.41 4.21
N LEU A 13 -37.52 6.27 3.04
CA LEU A 13 -36.63 7.28 2.46
C LEU A 13 -37.38 8.56 2.07
N GLU A 14 -38.57 8.43 1.47
CA GLU A 14 -39.40 9.58 1.08
C GLU A 14 -39.99 10.31 2.30
N ALA A 15 -40.30 9.58 3.37
CA ALA A 15 -40.77 10.12 4.63
C ALA A 15 -39.66 10.78 5.47
N GLY A 16 -38.39 10.55 5.11
CA GLY A 16 -37.24 11.05 5.87
C GLY A 16 -37.05 10.36 7.23
N GLU A 17 -37.57 9.14 7.38
CA GLU A 17 -37.48 8.36 8.61
C GLU A 17 -36.14 7.62 8.72
N GLU A 18 -35.70 7.36 9.95
CA GLU A 18 -34.47 6.62 10.19
C GLU A 18 -34.60 5.16 9.75
N ILE A 19 -33.69 4.73 8.88
CA ILE A 19 -33.64 3.35 8.40
C ILE A 19 -32.88 2.49 9.43
N SER A 20 -33.46 1.34 9.77
CA SER A 20 -32.80 0.35 10.64
C SER A 20 -31.44 -0.08 10.09
N PRO A 21 -30.40 -0.23 10.94
CA PRO A 21 -29.05 -0.67 10.55
C PRO A 21 -29.02 -2.01 9.79
N GLU A 22 -30.02 -2.86 9.99
CA GLU A 22 -30.13 -4.15 9.31
C GLU A 22 -30.25 -4.01 7.78
N TRP A 23 -30.79 -2.89 7.29
CA TRP A 23 -30.86 -2.60 5.86
C TRP A 23 -29.49 -2.30 5.25
N ALA A 24 -28.52 -1.81 6.03
CA ALA A 24 -27.19 -1.51 5.52
C ALA A 24 -26.51 -2.76 4.94
N ARG A 25 -26.74 -3.95 5.52
CA ARG A 25 -26.21 -5.23 5.01
C ARG A 25 -26.84 -5.66 3.69
N VAL A 26 -28.09 -5.27 3.46
CA VAL A 26 -28.87 -5.63 2.26
C VAL A 26 -28.60 -4.63 1.13
N LEU A 27 -28.45 -3.35 1.46
CA LEU A 27 -28.19 -2.25 0.52
C LEU A 27 -26.73 -2.13 0.13
N PHE A 28 -25.83 -2.40 1.08
CA PHE A 28 -24.38 -2.40 0.89
C PHE A 28 -23.83 -3.80 1.21
N PRO A 29 -24.17 -4.83 0.40
CA PRO A 29 -23.58 -6.13 0.56
C PRO A 29 -22.06 -5.98 0.40
N SER A 30 -21.29 -6.43 1.39
CA SER A 30 -19.83 -6.36 1.31
C SER A 30 -19.34 -7.28 0.19
N GLU A 31 -19.09 -6.73 -1.00
CA GLU A 31 -18.48 -7.46 -2.13
C GLU A 31 -17.07 -7.97 -1.81
N LYS A 32 -16.41 -7.37 -0.82
CA LYS A 32 -15.02 -7.63 -0.47
C LYS A 32 -14.91 -8.73 0.59
N ARG A 33 -14.64 -9.95 0.12
CA ARG A 33 -13.93 -10.97 0.92
C ARG A 33 -12.43 -10.62 0.97
N GLU A 34 -12.09 -9.42 1.42
CA GLU A 34 -10.70 -9.08 1.70
C GLU A 34 -10.34 -9.77 3.03
N TYR A 35 -9.70 -10.94 2.93
CA TYR A 35 -9.15 -11.62 4.10
C TYR A 35 -7.86 -10.89 4.51
N GLU A 36 -7.93 -10.12 5.60
CA GLU A 36 -6.73 -9.50 6.18
C GLU A 36 -6.14 -10.40 7.28
N LEU A 37 -4.84 -10.68 7.19
CA LEU A 37 -4.09 -11.31 8.28
C LEU A 37 -3.81 -10.27 9.36
N VAL A 38 -4.48 -10.39 10.50
CA VAL A 38 -4.28 -9.55 11.69
C VAL A 38 -3.57 -10.37 12.77
N TYR A 39 -2.49 -9.84 13.33
CA TYR A 39 -1.80 -10.41 14.48
C TYR A 39 -1.32 -9.32 15.42
N HIS A 40 -1.11 -9.68 16.70
CA HIS A 40 -0.69 -8.74 17.73
C HIS A 40 0.68 -8.14 17.40
N GLY A 41 0.78 -6.80 17.43
CA GLY A 41 2.00 -6.08 17.10
C GLY A 41 2.27 -5.90 15.60
N LYS A 42 1.32 -6.26 14.72
CA LYS A 42 1.39 -5.88 13.30
C LYS A 42 1.20 -4.37 13.17
N GLU A 43 2.28 -3.66 12.90
CA GLU A 43 2.21 -2.23 12.57
C GLU A 43 1.55 -2.04 11.20
N ARG A 44 0.88 -0.88 11.03
CA ARG A 44 0.36 -0.50 9.72
C ARG A 44 1.54 -0.19 8.81
N GLU A 45 1.52 -0.75 7.61
CA GLU A 45 2.59 -0.55 6.61
C GLU A 45 2.89 0.95 6.37
N GLU A 46 1.83 1.77 6.30
CA GLU A 46 1.92 3.23 6.18
C GLU A 46 2.80 3.87 7.26
N HIS A 47 2.67 3.42 8.52
CA HIS A 47 3.47 3.95 9.63
C HIS A 47 4.93 3.49 9.52
N VAL A 48 5.16 2.21 9.23
CA VAL A 48 6.51 1.64 9.06
C VAL A 48 7.27 2.37 7.97
N ILE A 49 6.62 2.69 6.84
CA ILE A 49 7.24 3.42 5.74
C ILE A 49 7.48 4.89 6.12
N ALA A 50 6.53 5.55 6.80
CA ALA A 50 6.66 6.95 7.18
C ALA A 50 7.77 7.19 8.22
N ASP A 51 7.95 6.26 9.16
CA ASP A 51 8.96 6.34 10.21
C ASP A 51 10.37 5.95 9.74
N THR A 52 10.48 5.31 8.56
CA THR A 52 11.77 4.95 7.98
C THR A 52 12.37 6.12 7.22
N LEU A 53 13.30 6.82 7.88
CA LEU A 53 14.08 7.89 7.24
C LEU A 53 15.07 7.34 6.22
N ALA A 54 15.20 8.04 5.10
CA ALA A 54 16.18 7.70 4.07
C ALA A 54 17.61 8.03 4.52
N VAL A 55 18.52 7.09 4.25
CA VAL A 55 19.94 7.23 4.58
C VAL A 55 20.74 7.37 3.27
N PRO A 56 21.60 8.40 3.14
CA PRO A 56 22.40 8.58 1.93
C PRO A 56 23.41 7.43 1.77
N LEU A 57 23.51 6.89 0.56
CA LEU A 57 24.51 5.87 0.23
C LEU A 57 25.89 6.53 0.10
N GLN A 58 26.88 5.99 0.81
CA GLN A 58 28.27 6.43 0.72
C GLN A 58 29.13 5.31 0.12
N PRO A 59 29.89 5.56 -0.96
CA PRO A 59 30.77 4.56 -1.54
C PRO A 59 31.97 4.34 -0.61
N ILE A 60 32.14 3.09 -0.16
CA ILE A 60 33.25 2.70 0.73
C ILE A 60 34.37 2.03 -0.07
N LEU A 61 34.00 1.23 -1.08
CA LEU A 61 34.93 0.49 -1.91
C LEU A 61 34.35 0.29 -3.31
N THR A 62 35.20 0.46 -4.32
CA THR A 62 34.90 0.10 -5.71
C THR A 62 35.88 -0.98 -6.16
N VAL A 63 35.37 -2.11 -6.63
CA VAL A 63 36.17 -3.25 -7.08
C VAL A 63 35.91 -3.53 -8.55
N GLY A 64 36.98 -3.65 -9.34
CA GLY A 64 36.91 -3.98 -10.77
C GLY A 64 36.66 -2.77 -11.68
N LYS A 65 36.47 -3.06 -12.97
CA LYS A 65 36.01 -2.08 -13.98
C LYS A 65 34.56 -2.39 -14.34
N ASN A 66 33.77 -1.35 -14.56
CA ASN A 66 32.38 -1.51 -15.00
C ASN A 66 32.34 -2.20 -16.37
N GLY A 67 31.29 -2.99 -16.62
CA GLY A 67 31.05 -3.48 -17.98
C GLY A 67 30.74 -2.32 -18.91
N ASP A 68 31.22 -2.38 -20.16
CA ASP A 68 31.06 -1.33 -21.18
C ASP A 68 29.59 -0.92 -21.44
N ASN A 69 28.64 -1.71 -20.93
CA ASN A 69 27.20 -1.51 -21.10
C ASN A 69 26.56 -0.59 -20.03
N GLY A 70 27.35 0.06 -19.17
CA GLY A 70 26.84 1.02 -18.18
C GLY A 70 26.03 0.40 -17.03
N TRP A 71 26.16 -0.91 -16.81
CA TRP A 71 25.57 -1.62 -15.68
C TRP A 71 26.50 -1.62 -14.47
N TYR A 72 25.93 -1.36 -13.29
CA TYR A 72 26.64 -1.29 -12.02
C TYR A 72 26.05 -2.30 -11.03
N ASN A 73 26.91 -3.17 -10.51
CA ASN A 73 26.56 -4.03 -9.37
C ASN A 73 26.97 -3.31 -8.08
N MET A 74 26.07 -3.26 -7.11
CA MET A 74 26.32 -2.62 -5.82
C MET A 74 26.11 -3.62 -4.68
N LEU A 75 27.05 -3.66 -3.74
CA LEU A 75 26.88 -4.30 -2.44
C LEU A 75 26.70 -3.19 -1.41
N ILE A 76 25.52 -3.12 -0.80
CA ILE A 76 25.15 -2.07 0.15
C ILE A 76 25.07 -2.67 1.56
N PHE A 77 25.70 -2.02 2.52
CA PHE A 77 25.65 -2.40 3.93
C PHE A 77 24.76 -1.43 4.71
N GLY A 78 23.87 -1.96 5.55
CA GLY A 78 22.96 -1.17 6.38
C GLY A 78 21.75 -1.98 6.84
N GLU A 79 20.81 -1.30 7.49
CA GLU A 79 19.48 -1.83 7.76
C GLU A 79 18.67 -1.83 6.45
N ASN A 80 18.04 -2.96 6.10
CA ASN A 80 17.44 -3.18 4.79
C ASN A 80 16.31 -2.19 4.47
N LEU A 81 15.41 -1.94 5.42
CA LEU A 81 14.24 -1.09 5.22
C LEU A 81 14.67 0.36 4.92
N GLN A 82 15.61 0.89 5.69
CA GLN A 82 16.24 2.19 5.47
C GLN A 82 16.99 2.24 4.13
N VAL A 83 17.76 1.21 3.80
CA VAL A 83 18.52 1.16 2.54
C VAL A 83 17.59 1.17 1.32
N MET A 84 16.44 0.51 1.37
CA MET A 84 15.50 0.44 0.23
C MET A 84 14.85 1.78 -0.10
N THR A 85 14.81 2.73 0.82
CA THR A 85 14.27 4.08 0.55
C THR A 85 15.10 4.83 -0.49
N THR A 86 16.42 4.65 -0.49
CA THR A 86 17.33 5.39 -1.38
C THR A 86 17.17 5.01 -2.86
N PRO A 87 17.13 3.72 -3.25
CA PRO A 87 16.75 3.30 -4.60
C PRO A 87 15.36 3.78 -5.03
N LEU A 88 14.38 3.83 -4.12
CA LEU A 88 13.04 4.36 -4.42
C LEU A 88 13.10 5.86 -4.78
N GLU A 89 13.92 6.65 -4.08
CA GLU A 89 14.15 8.04 -4.46
C GLU A 89 14.89 8.17 -5.80
N MET A 90 15.91 7.35 -6.03
CA MET A 90 16.66 7.34 -7.29
C MET A 90 15.76 6.98 -8.48
N ARG A 91 14.81 6.06 -8.29
CA ARG A 91 13.74 5.74 -9.25
C ARG A 91 12.88 6.97 -9.55
N LYS A 92 12.39 7.68 -8.52
CA LYS A 92 11.60 8.92 -8.68
C LYS A 92 12.37 10.01 -9.45
N LYS A 93 13.70 10.08 -9.26
CA LYS A 93 14.59 11.02 -9.94
C LYS A 93 15.05 10.55 -11.34
N GLY A 94 14.60 9.39 -11.82
CA GLY A 94 14.97 8.85 -13.14
C GLY A 94 16.40 8.31 -13.23
N ALA A 95 17.09 8.15 -12.09
CA ALA A 95 18.48 7.69 -12.00
C ALA A 95 18.59 6.15 -11.89
N LEU A 96 17.47 5.44 -11.75
CA LEU A 96 17.42 3.99 -11.65
C LEU A 96 16.26 3.43 -12.47
N TYR A 97 16.49 2.32 -13.17
CA TYR A 97 15.48 1.63 -13.98
C TYR A 97 15.35 0.19 -13.50
N ASN A 98 14.11 -0.29 -13.31
CA ASN A 98 13.89 -1.71 -13.12
C ASN A 98 14.15 -2.40 -14.45
N ALA A 99 14.81 -3.56 -14.43
CA ALA A 99 14.83 -4.44 -15.59
C ALA A 99 13.37 -4.82 -15.92
N GLY A 100 12.97 -4.60 -17.17
CA GLY A 100 11.65 -4.95 -17.69
C GLY A 100 11.52 -6.43 -18.02
#